data_AF-A0A3D0DJ26-F1
#
_entry.id   AF-A0A3D0DJ26-F1
#
_cell.length_a   1.000
_cell.length_b   1.000
_cell.length_c   1.000
_cell.angle_alpha   90.00
_cell.angle_beta   90.00
_cell.angle_gamma   90.00
#
_symmetry.space_group_name_H-M   'P 1'
#
loop_
_entity.id
_entity.type
_entity.pdbx_description
1 polymer ?
#
loop_
_entity_poly.entity_id
_entity_poly.type
_entity_poly.pdbx_seq_one_letter_code
_entity_poly.pdbx_strand_id
1 'polypeptide(L)'
;MKYFALVAIIMSTQIAVAADWHDTLDSLLTASSSARQETLISSIIKAKPDWQEVIHQIQAITFPGTPKGQMVQNQVVCIDGVTRPWVIYIPSTYDPRKPTPLMIALHGGVSRPDII
;
A
#
# COMPACT_ATOMS: atom_id res chain seq x y z
N MET A 1 -0.57 -41.78 55.19
CA MET A 1 0.65 -40.95 55.34
C MET A 1 1.19 -40.70 53.93
N LYS A 2 0.71 -39.63 53.27
CA LYS A 2 1.46 -38.38 53.00
C LYS A 2 2.71 -38.59 52.15
N TYR A 3 2.64 -38.42 50.82
CA TYR A 3 3.73 -37.91 49.96
C TYR A 3 3.10 -37.29 48.69
N PHE A 4 2.76 -36.01 48.75
CA PHE A 4 3.43 -34.88 48.07
C PHE A 4 3.28 -34.88 46.54
N ALA A 5 2.23 -34.21 46.06
CA ALA A 5 2.07 -33.81 44.67
C ALA A 5 2.97 -32.59 44.40
N LEU A 6 3.97 -32.78 43.54
CA LEU A 6 4.86 -31.72 43.07
C LEU A 6 4.26 -31.13 41.78
N VAL A 7 3.55 -30.02 41.91
CA VAL A 7 3.03 -29.27 40.76
C VAL A 7 4.15 -28.38 40.25
N ALA A 8 4.76 -28.76 39.14
CA ALA A 8 5.70 -27.93 38.40
C ALA A 8 4.91 -26.88 37.59
N ILE A 9 4.84 -25.65 38.13
CA ILE A 9 4.34 -24.49 37.38
C ILE A 9 5.45 -24.08 36.41
N ILE A 10 5.30 -24.46 35.14
CA ILE A 10 6.13 -23.95 34.06
C ILE A 10 5.66 -22.53 33.78
N MET A 11 6.32 -21.56 34.40
CA MET A 11 6.19 -20.15 34.06
C MET A 11 6.88 -19.93 32.70
N SER A 12 6.11 -20.00 31.63
CA SER A 12 6.59 -19.63 30.29
C SER A 12 6.89 -18.14 30.26
N THR A 13 8.14 -17.76 30.47
CA THR A 13 8.63 -16.42 30.15
C THR A 13 8.54 -16.23 28.65
N GLN A 14 7.51 -15.53 28.19
CA GLN A 14 7.47 -15.00 26.83
C GLN A 14 8.59 -13.96 26.71
N ILE A 15 9.68 -14.34 26.06
CA ILE A 15 10.67 -13.40 25.59
C ILE A 15 9.95 -12.59 24.51
N ALA A 16 9.56 -11.35 24.84
CA ALA A 16 9.14 -10.38 23.85
C ALA A 16 10.37 -10.04 23.02
N VAL A 17 10.55 -10.74 21.90
CA VAL A 17 11.48 -10.33 20.85
C VAL A 17 10.99 -8.97 20.40
N ALA A 18 11.83 -7.93 20.50
CA ALA A 18 11.50 -6.65 19.91
C ALA A 18 11.21 -6.89 18.43
N ALA A 19 9.99 -6.61 17.99
CA ALA A 19 9.57 -6.84 16.61
C ALA A 19 10.57 -6.16 15.69
N ASP A 20 11.11 -6.92 14.72
CA ASP A 20 11.97 -6.37 13.70
C ASP A 20 11.17 -5.34 12.89
N TRP A 21 11.81 -4.26 12.48
CA TRP A 21 11.14 -3.21 11.72
C TRP A 21 10.72 -3.72 10.33
N HIS A 22 11.38 -4.76 9.81
CA HIS A 22 10.95 -5.50 8.61
C HIS A 22 9.57 -6.15 8.80
N ASP A 23 9.39 -6.96 9.86
CA ASP A 23 8.09 -7.59 10.16
C ASP A 23 6.98 -6.54 10.41
N THR A 24 7.38 -5.41 11.00
CA THR A 24 6.49 -4.27 11.26
C THR A 24 6.09 -3.57 9.95
N LEU A 25 7.01 -3.44 9.00
CA LEU A 25 6.74 -2.91 7.66
C LEU A 25 5.79 -3.84 6.88
N ASP A 26 6.00 -5.15 6.91
CA ASP A 26 5.08 -6.12 6.28
C ASP A 26 3.67 -6.06 6.87
N SER A 27 3.60 -5.93 8.20
CA SER A 27 2.34 -5.73 8.92
C SER A 27 1.66 -4.41 8.54
N LEU A 28 2.43 -3.36 8.25
CA LEU A 28 1.90 -2.06 7.81
C LEU A 28 1.28 -2.16 6.42
N LEU A 29 1.94 -2.85 5.49
CA LEU A 29 1.49 -3.01 4.10
C LEU A 29 0.16 -3.76 3.97
N THR A 30 -0.18 -4.58 4.97
CA THR A 30 -1.43 -5.37 5.01
C THR A 30 -2.47 -4.83 5.98
N ALA A 31 -2.16 -3.77 6.74
CA ALA A 31 -3.08 -3.19 7.72
C ALA A 31 -4.24 -2.44 7.04
N SER A 32 -5.48 -2.80 7.42
CA SER A 32 -6.71 -2.22 6.87
C SER A 32 -7.26 -1.03 7.65
N SER A 33 -6.74 -0.73 8.84
CA SER A 33 -7.22 0.37 9.67
C SER A 33 -6.16 1.47 9.86
N SER A 34 -6.59 2.72 9.71
CA SER A 34 -5.71 3.90 9.85
C SER A 34 -5.07 3.98 11.24
N ALA A 35 -5.83 3.70 12.30
CA ALA A 35 -5.29 3.69 13.67
C ALA A 35 -4.17 2.65 13.87
N ARG A 36 -4.30 1.46 13.25
CA ARG A 36 -3.25 0.42 13.29
C ARG A 36 -2.06 0.82 12.44
N GLN A 37 -2.29 1.39 11.25
CA GLN A 37 -1.21 1.92 10.39
C GLN A 37 -0.38 2.95 11.14
N GLU A 38 -1.01 3.91 11.82
CA GLU A 38 -0.31 4.97 12.58
C GLU A 38 0.55 4.39 13.72
N THR A 39 0.05 3.35 14.39
CA THR A 39 0.78 2.65 15.45
C THR A 39 2.02 1.93 14.91
N LEU A 40 1.90 1.25 13.77
CA LEU A 40 2.98 0.55 13.11
C LEU A 40 4.04 1.52 12.56
N ILE A 41 3.61 2.63 11.94
CA ILE A 41 4.49 3.71 11.49
C ILE A 41 5.30 4.27 12.66
N SER A 42 4.62 4.57 13.78
CA SER A 42 5.29 5.04 14.99
C SER A 42 6.34 4.06 15.52
N SER A 43 6.07 2.75 15.44
CA SER A 43 7.02 1.70 15.82
C SER A 43 8.24 1.65 14.89
N ILE A 44 8.04 1.74 13.58
CA ILE A 44 9.12 1.77 12.58
C ILE A 44 10.00 3.02 12.78
N ILE A 45 9.39 4.19 12.98
CA ILE A 45 10.14 5.44 13.24
C ILE A 45 10.98 5.31 14.51
N LYS A 46 10.44 4.69 15.58
CA LYS A 46 11.17 4.47 16.84
C LYS A 46 12.38 3.54 16.65
N ALA A 47 12.28 2.55 15.75
CA ALA A 47 13.37 1.65 15.41
C ALA A 47 14.51 2.34 14.63
N LYS A 48 14.25 3.52 14.04
CA LYS A 48 15.22 4.33 13.27
C LYS A 48 16.00 3.52 12.22
N PRO A 49 15.30 2.79 11.31
CA PRO A 49 15.98 2.09 10.24
C PRO A 49 16.68 3.08 9.30
N ASP A 50 17.72 2.61 8.62
CA ASP A 50 18.34 3.39 7.56
C ASP A 50 17.35 3.57 6.40
N TRP A 51 17.24 4.80 5.88
CA TRP A 51 16.23 5.12 4.86
C TRP A 51 16.51 4.43 3.53
N GLN A 52 17.78 4.10 3.23
CA GLN A 52 18.19 3.41 2.00
C GLN A 52 17.75 1.95 2.07
N GLU A 53 17.82 1.35 3.26
CA GLU A 53 17.27 0.02 3.47
C GLU A 53 15.74 0.03 3.39
N VAL A 54 15.07 1.02 4.00
CA VAL A 54 13.60 1.13 3.91
C VAL A 54 13.14 1.24 2.45
N ILE A 55 13.78 2.10 1.64
CA ILE A 55 13.37 2.26 0.24
C ILE A 55 13.66 1.00 -0.58
N HIS A 56 14.77 0.31 -0.30
CA HIS A 56 15.10 -0.96 -0.93
C HIS A 56 14.02 -2.02 -0.64
N GLN A 57 13.58 -2.15 0.61
CA GLN A 57 12.50 -3.07 1.00
C GLN A 57 11.18 -2.72 0.32
N ILE A 58 10.79 -1.43 0.28
CA ILE A 58 9.56 -0.98 -0.40
C ILE A 58 9.61 -1.30 -1.90
N GLN A 59 10.76 -1.09 -2.55
CA GLN A 59 10.94 -1.37 -3.97
C GLN A 59 10.94 -2.87 -4.29
N ALA A 60 11.32 -3.71 -3.33
CA ALA A 60 11.31 -5.16 -3.45
C ALA A 60 9.90 -5.79 -3.31
N ILE A 61 8.88 -5.01 -2.92
CA ILE A 61 7.51 -5.50 -2.77
C ILE A 61 7.00 -6.05 -4.11
N THR A 62 6.68 -7.34 -4.13
CA THR A 62 6.03 -7.98 -5.27
C THR A 62 4.52 -7.95 -5.12
N PHE A 63 3.83 -7.36 -6.08
CA PHE A 63 2.38 -7.44 -6.16
C PHE A 63 1.97 -8.68 -6.93
N PRO A 64 0.91 -9.41 -6.50
CA PRO A 64 0.39 -10.54 -7.26
C PRO A 64 0.04 -10.10 -8.68
N GLY A 65 0.40 -10.92 -9.66
CA GLY A 65 0.10 -10.65 -11.07
C GLY A 65 -1.41 -10.69 -11.29
N THR A 66 -2.03 -9.51 -11.39
CA THR A 66 -3.43 -9.39 -11.81
C THR A 66 -3.51 -9.22 -13.32
N PRO A 67 -4.57 -9.71 -14.00
CA PRO A 67 -4.80 -9.40 -15.40
C PRO A 67 -4.78 -7.89 -15.62
N LYS A 68 -3.81 -7.42 -16.40
CA LYS A 68 -3.64 -6.00 -16.67
C LYS A 68 -4.48 -5.61 -17.87
N GLY A 69 -5.22 -4.52 -17.73
CA GLY A 69 -5.85 -3.85 -18.85
C GLY A 69 -4.83 -3.11 -19.72
N GLN A 70 -5.34 -2.37 -20.70
CA GLN A 70 -4.56 -1.51 -21.59
C GLN A 70 -4.73 -0.05 -21.16
N MET A 71 -3.61 0.67 -21.02
CA MET A 71 -3.64 2.13 -20.92
C MET A 71 -3.42 2.73 -22.31
N VAL A 72 -4.31 3.63 -22.71
CA VAL A 72 -4.18 4.39 -23.95
C VAL A 72 -4.12 5.87 -23.60
N GLN A 73 -3.05 6.53 -24.06
CA GLN A 73 -2.88 7.97 -23.93
C GLN A 73 -3.23 8.63 -25.26
N ASN A 74 -3.99 9.71 -25.22
CA ASN A 74 -4.37 10.47 -26.40
C ASN A 74 -4.54 11.95 -26.06
N GLN A 75 -4.88 12.77 -27.05
CA GLN A 75 -5.09 14.20 -26.93
C GLN A 75 -6.39 14.61 -27.61
N VAL A 76 -6.98 15.70 -27.16
CA VAL A 76 -8.18 16.29 -27.78
C VAL A 76 -8.05 17.81 -27.83
N VAL A 77 -8.46 18.42 -28.94
CA VAL A 77 -8.63 19.87 -29.03
C VAL A 77 -9.96 20.23 -28.37
N CYS A 78 -9.91 20.98 -27.27
CA CYS A 78 -11.09 21.41 -26.54
C CYS A 78 -11.75 22.64 -27.21
N ILE A 79 -12.94 23.01 -26.73
CA ILE A 79 -13.74 24.14 -27.25
C ILE A 79 -13.03 25.50 -27.16
N ASP A 80 -12.03 25.62 -26.31
CA ASP A 80 -11.17 26.80 -26.15
C ASP A 80 -9.95 26.78 -27.08
N GLY A 81 -9.88 25.81 -28.01
CA GLY A 81 -8.77 25.62 -28.93
C GLY A 81 -7.51 25.01 -28.29
N VAL A 82 -7.53 24.73 -26.98
CA VAL A 82 -6.38 24.17 -26.27
C VAL A 82 -6.38 22.65 -26.41
N THR A 83 -5.24 22.09 -26.79
CA THR A 83 -5.04 20.64 -26.85
C THR A 83 -4.74 20.10 -25.46
N ARG A 84 -5.54 19.15 -24.98
CA ARG A 84 -5.37 18.53 -23.65
C ARG A 84 -5.12 17.03 -23.75
N PRO A 85 -4.09 16.49 -23.07
CA PRO A 85 -3.87 15.06 -22.99
C PRO A 85 -4.87 14.42 -22.03
N TRP A 86 -5.19 13.15 -22.29
CA TRP A 86 -5.97 12.31 -21.40
C TRP A 86 -5.51 10.85 -21.52
N VAL A 87 -5.85 10.06 -20.51
CA VAL A 87 -5.54 8.63 -20.46
C VAL A 87 -6.83 7.86 -20.19
N ILE A 88 -7.06 6.78 -20.93
CA ILE A 88 -8.10 5.80 -20.64
C ILE A 88 -7.46 4.47 -20.27
N TYR A 89 -7.97 3.86 -19.20
CA TYR A 89 -7.67 2.48 -18.85
C TYR A 89 -8.81 1.59 -19.34
N ILE A 90 -8.48 0.61 -20.18
CA ILE A 90 -9.40 -0.39 -20.70
C ILE A 90 -9.16 -1.68 -19.91
N PRO A 91 -10.08 -2.13 -19.04
CA PRO A 91 -9.90 -3.36 -18.28
C PRO A 91 -9.70 -4.57 -19.19
N SER A 92 -8.93 -5.56 -18.73
CA SER A 92 -8.72 -6.82 -19.47
C SER A 92 -10.02 -7.61 -19.74
N THR A 93 -11.10 -7.27 -19.04
CA THR A 93 -12.43 -7.88 -19.15
C THR A 93 -13.40 -7.09 -20.04
N TYR A 94 -12.95 -6.00 -20.68
CA TYR A 94 -13.80 -5.18 -21.54
C TYR A 94 -14.32 -5.98 -22.75
N ASP A 95 -15.64 -5.94 -22.98
CA ASP A 95 -16.29 -6.49 -24.18
C ASP A 95 -16.94 -5.32 -24.95
N PRO A 96 -16.45 -4.97 -26.17
CA PRO A 96 -16.99 -3.85 -26.94
C PRO A 96 -18.44 -4.04 -27.37
N ARG A 97 -19.01 -5.25 -27.23
CA ARG A 97 -20.41 -5.55 -27.54
C ARG A 97 -21.35 -5.30 -26.35
N LYS A 98 -20.80 -5.00 -25.18
CA LYS A 98 -21.57 -4.77 -23.94
C LYS A 98 -21.30 -3.36 -23.41
N PRO A 99 -22.35 -2.54 -23.19
CA PRO A 99 -22.17 -1.25 -22.52
C PRO A 99 -21.47 -1.43 -21.18
N THR A 100 -20.39 -0.68 -20.97
CA THR A 100 -19.58 -0.73 -19.75
C THR A 100 -19.60 0.65 -19.10
N PRO A 101 -19.79 0.76 -17.76
CA PRO A 101 -19.72 2.04 -17.07
C PRO A 101 -18.38 2.73 -17.28
N LEU A 102 -18.41 4.06 -17.47
CA LEU A 102 -17.22 4.90 -17.53
C LEU A 102 -17.03 5.62 -16.19
N MET A 103 -15.88 5.42 -15.55
CA MET A 103 -15.45 6.21 -14.41
C MET A 103 -14.48 7.30 -14.90
N ILE A 104 -14.84 8.56 -14.65
CA ILE A 104 -13.97 9.70 -14.92
C ILE A 104 -13.32 10.11 -13.62
N ALA A 105 -12.00 9.91 -13.53
CA ALA A 105 -11.20 10.35 -12.40
C ALA A 105 -10.43 11.61 -12.80
N LEU A 106 -10.72 12.72 -12.12
CA LEU A 106 -9.96 13.95 -12.25
C LEU A 106 -8.88 13.95 -11.16
N HIS A 107 -7.67 14.33 -11.52
CA HIS A 107 -6.64 14.58 -10.53
C HIS A 107 -7.07 15.76 -9.63
N GLY A 108 -6.49 15.83 -8.43
CA GLY A 108 -6.65 17.01 -7.59
C GLY A 108 -6.12 18.27 -8.30
N GLY A 109 -6.65 19.44 -7.97
CA GLY A 109 -6.17 20.69 -8.56
C GLY A 109 -4.72 20.95 -8.17
N VAL A 110 -3.84 21.07 -9.16
CA VAL A 110 -2.54 21.73 -9.03
C VAL A 110 -2.63 23.10 -9.68
N SER A 111 -3.46 23.97 -9.09
CA SER A 111 -3.47 25.38 -9.44
C SER A 111 -2.25 26.04 -8.80
N ARG A 112 -1.08 25.87 -9.41
CA ARG A 112 0.03 26.80 -9.21
C ARG A 112 0.05 27.73 -10.42
N PRO A 113 0.03 29.06 -10.21
CA PRO A 113 0.23 30.02 -11.30
C PRO A 113 1.55 29.77 -12.05
N ASP A 114 2.57 29.29 -11.33
CA ASP A 114 3.92 29.10 -11.84
C ASP A 114 4.43 27.67 -11.55
N ILE A 115 4.98 27.02 -12.58
CA ILE A 115 5.86 25.86 -12.44
C ILE A 115 7.25 26.44 -12.14
N ILE A 116 7.75 26.22 -10.92
CA ILE A 116 9.15 26.52 -10.55
C ILE A 116 10.02 25.32 -10.94
#